data_AF-A0A7K2NW69-F1
#
_entry.id   AF-A0A7K2NW69-F1
#
_cell.length_a   1.000
_cell.length_b   1.000
_cell.length_c   1.000
_cell.angle_alpha   90.00
_cell.angle_beta   90.00
_cell.angle_gamma   90.00
#
_symmetry.space_group_name_H-M   'P 1'
#
loop_
_entity.id
_entity.type
_entity.pdbx_description
1 polymer ?
#
loop_
_entity_poly.entity_id
_entity_poly.type
_entity_poly.pdbx_seq_one_letter_code
_entity_poly.pdbx_strand_id
1 'polypeptide(L)'
;LIPGGKTYLHNQRIGKVEIRQAGRLDRGFLYYALHTNAYRQHVVGGATGTTVKHTSPTRIGQYALFLPPIPEQQAIAAVLRALDDKIAVNERIAATTRQLGLAIFARAILEGEAVKVDIDSVSSNITRGIAPKYSDSPNDLTVLNQKCIRDGRVNLGPARRTLHEKVKAPKILQRNDVLVNSTGVGTLGRVALWMSGGAATVDSHITIVRFDEAQIDPLCAGFAMLRAQPEIEARGEGSTGQTELRRTQLGSLGITLPSRTKQRQLRPKLNALEEQANQAPAESQALIRLRDTLLPQLMSGRLRVKDAEKIVEDHV
;
A
#
# COMPACT_ATOMS: atom_id res chain seq x y z
N LEU A 1 -0.75 10.00 -18.93
CA LEU A 1 -0.05 10.61 -20.08
C LEU A 1 1.07 9.67 -20.50
N ILE A 2 1.28 9.47 -21.80
CA ILE A 2 2.41 8.63 -22.26
C ILE A 2 3.69 9.44 -22.03
N PRO A 3 4.68 8.91 -21.28
CA PRO A 3 5.98 9.58 -21.12
C PRO A 3 6.65 9.77 -22.49
N GLY A 4 7.29 10.92 -22.70
CA GLY A 4 8.00 11.19 -23.95
C GLY A 4 9.22 10.28 -24.16
N GLY A 5 9.72 10.23 -25.40
CA GLY A 5 11.02 9.64 -25.71
C GLY A 5 11.05 8.12 -25.93
N LYS A 6 9.88 7.45 -25.95
CA LYS A 6 9.78 6.02 -26.28
C LYS A 6 8.52 5.74 -27.12
N THR A 7 8.62 4.74 -28.00
CA THR A 7 7.47 4.18 -28.72
C THR A 7 6.82 3.11 -27.86
N TYR A 8 5.50 3.18 -27.70
CA TYR A 8 4.71 2.23 -26.92
C TYR A 8 3.67 1.55 -27.81
N LEU A 9 3.56 0.23 -27.70
CA LEU A 9 2.49 -0.56 -28.33
C LEU A 9 1.38 -0.80 -27.30
N HIS A 10 0.13 -0.58 -27.68
CA HIS A 10 -1.02 -0.92 -26.84
C HIS A 10 -1.79 -2.09 -27.46
N ASN A 11 -2.49 -2.86 -26.62
CA ASN A 11 -3.32 -3.98 -27.09
C ASN A 11 -4.72 -3.52 -27.52
N GLN A 12 -5.54 -4.47 -28.00
CA GLN A 12 -6.91 -4.21 -28.48
C GLN A 12 -7.90 -3.76 -27.40
N ARG A 13 -7.53 -3.80 -26.11
CA ARG A 13 -8.38 -3.39 -24.98
C ARG A 13 -8.05 -1.99 -24.46
N ILE A 14 -7.14 -1.28 -25.12
CA ILE A 14 -6.73 0.08 -24.77
C ILE A 14 -7.08 1.00 -25.94
N GLY A 15 -7.78 2.11 -25.64
CA GLY A 15 -8.07 3.16 -26.60
C GLY A 15 -7.06 4.30 -26.49
N LYS A 16 -6.54 4.77 -27.62
CA LYS A 16 -5.75 6.01 -27.71
C LYS A 16 -6.70 7.19 -27.93
N VAL A 17 -6.62 8.20 -27.07
CA VAL A 17 -7.37 9.46 -27.23
C VAL A 17 -6.44 10.51 -27.84
N GLU A 18 -6.85 11.09 -28.95
CA GLU A 18 -6.11 12.15 -29.66
C GLU A 18 -6.94 13.44 -29.70
N ILE A 19 -6.30 14.55 -29.32
CA ILE A 19 -6.92 15.87 -29.37
C ILE A 19 -6.78 16.41 -30.80
N ARG A 20 -7.92 16.52 -31.51
CA ARG A 20 -7.95 16.96 -32.91
C ARG A 20 -7.73 18.46 -33.09
N GLN A 21 -8.15 19.28 -32.13
CA GLN A 21 -8.05 20.74 -32.18
C GLN A 21 -7.12 21.23 -31.08
N ALA A 22 -5.89 21.57 -31.47
CA ALA A 22 -4.92 22.17 -30.57
C ALA A 22 -5.46 23.50 -30.02
N GLY A 23 -5.17 23.81 -28.76
CA GLY A 23 -5.56 25.09 -28.14
C GLY A 23 -7.02 25.17 -27.67
N ARG A 24 -7.82 24.11 -27.76
CA ARG A 24 -9.18 24.06 -27.16
C ARG A 24 -9.30 23.17 -25.92
N LEU A 25 -8.42 22.18 -25.80
CA LEU A 25 -8.42 21.21 -24.72
C LEU A 25 -7.00 20.97 -24.24
N ASP A 26 -6.77 21.17 -22.94
CA ASP A 26 -5.53 20.78 -22.28
C ASP A 26 -5.50 19.27 -22.01
N ARG A 27 -4.33 18.65 -22.18
CA ARG A 27 -4.15 17.20 -22.00
C ARG A 27 -4.23 16.78 -20.54
N GLY A 28 -3.75 17.61 -19.62
CA GLY A 28 -3.84 17.37 -18.18
C GLY A 28 -5.28 17.49 -17.69
N PHE A 29 -6.00 18.51 -18.15
CA PHE A 29 -7.43 18.67 -17.86
C PHE A 29 -8.23 17.47 -18.35
N LEU A 30 -8.03 17.05 -19.62
CA LEU A 30 -8.67 15.85 -20.15
C LEU A 30 -8.31 14.61 -19.33
N TYR A 31 -7.04 14.44 -18.95
CA TYR A 31 -6.63 13.33 -18.09
C TYR A 31 -7.47 13.26 -16.81
N TYR A 32 -7.61 14.37 -16.08
CA TYR A 32 -8.39 14.40 -14.85
C TYR A 32 -9.90 14.27 -15.07
N ALA A 33 -10.44 14.88 -16.12
CA ALA A 33 -11.85 14.75 -16.48
C ALA A 33 -12.27 13.28 -16.67
N LEU A 34 -11.41 12.48 -17.33
CA LEU A 34 -11.63 11.05 -17.52
C LEU A 34 -11.43 10.21 -16.23
N HIS A 35 -10.91 10.80 -15.15
CA HIS A 35 -10.78 10.15 -13.85
C HIS A 35 -11.95 10.46 -12.90
N THR A 36 -12.87 11.35 -13.29
CA THR A 36 -14.07 11.63 -12.50
C THR A 36 -14.98 10.42 -12.39
N ASN A 37 -15.68 10.29 -11.25
CA ASN A 37 -16.67 9.22 -11.08
C ASN A 37 -17.83 9.35 -12.09
N ALA A 38 -18.25 10.58 -12.40
CA ALA A 38 -19.30 10.85 -13.38
C ALA A 38 -18.94 10.30 -14.78
N TYR A 39 -17.73 10.57 -15.27
CA TYR A 39 -17.27 10.00 -16.53
C TYR A 39 -17.16 8.47 -16.47
N ARG A 40 -16.59 7.92 -15.37
CA ARG A 40 -16.47 6.46 -15.21
C ARG A 40 -17.85 5.78 -15.22
N GLN A 41 -18.84 6.36 -14.55
CA GLN A 41 -20.22 5.86 -14.56
C GLN A 41 -20.86 5.95 -15.94
N HIS A 42 -20.62 7.03 -16.70
CA HIS A 42 -21.05 7.11 -18.11
C HIS A 42 -20.49 5.96 -18.94
N VAL A 43 -19.19 5.69 -18.85
CA VAL A 43 -18.53 4.62 -19.62
C VAL A 43 -19.02 3.24 -19.18
N VAL A 44 -19.16 2.99 -17.88
CA VAL A 44 -19.61 1.69 -17.33
C VAL A 44 -21.10 1.45 -17.60
N GLY A 45 -21.93 2.48 -17.51
CA GLY A 45 -23.36 2.43 -17.78
C GLY A 45 -23.68 2.24 -19.27
N GLY A 46 -22.84 2.80 -20.15
CA GLY A 46 -22.94 2.61 -21.60
C GLY A 46 -22.29 1.32 -22.13
N ALA A 47 -21.68 0.51 -21.25
CA ALA A 47 -21.02 -0.73 -21.65
C ALA A 47 -22.04 -1.88 -21.81
N THR A 48 -21.83 -2.73 -22.81
CA THR A 48 -22.67 -3.88 -23.15
C THR A 48 -22.01 -5.20 -22.73
N GLY A 49 -22.82 -6.20 -22.39
CA GLY A 49 -22.36 -7.51 -21.92
C GLY A 49 -22.44 -7.65 -20.39
N THR A 50 -22.75 -8.86 -19.92
CA THR A 50 -23.01 -9.15 -18.49
C THR A 50 -21.75 -9.59 -17.75
N THR A 51 -20.96 -10.50 -18.34
CA THR A 51 -19.73 -11.04 -17.74
C THR A 51 -18.48 -10.27 -18.17
N VAL A 52 -18.39 -9.88 -19.44
CA VAL A 52 -17.32 -9.02 -19.98
C VAL A 52 -17.97 -7.80 -20.60
N LYS A 53 -17.75 -6.64 -19.98
CA LYS A 53 -18.30 -5.37 -20.44
C LYS A 53 -17.43 -4.80 -21.57
N HIS A 54 -18.05 -4.56 -22.71
CA HIS A 54 -17.45 -3.89 -23.85
C HIS A 54 -18.02 -2.48 -24.01
N THR A 55 -17.19 -1.51 -24.34
CA THR A 55 -17.61 -0.15 -24.71
C THR A 55 -17.03 0.21 -26.08
N SER A 56 -17.63 1.18 -26.76
CA SER A 56 -17.18 1.63 -28.08
C SER A 56 -16.54 3.02 -28.00
N PRO A 57 -15.59 3.35 -28.90
CA PRO A 57 -15.03 4.70 -28.99
C PRO A 57 -16.10 5.79 -29.14
N THR A 58 -17.18 5.50 -29.87
CA THR A 58 -18.31 6.42 -30.02
C THR A 58 -18.98 6.73 -28.68
N ARG A 59 -19.27 5.73 -27.85
CA ARG A 59 -19.89 5.95 -26.53
C ARG A 59 -18.96 6.67 -25.56
N ILE A 60 -17.68 6.35 -25.62
CA ILE A 60 -16.63 7.07 -24.87
C ILE A 60 -16.66 8.57 -25.22
N GLY A 61 -16.75 8.90 -26.51
CA GLY A 61 -16.74 10.28 -27.01
C GLY A 61 -18.06 11.04 -26.82
N GLN A 62 -19.16 10.39 -26.46
CA GLN A 62 -20.48 11.02 -26.25
C GLN A 62 -20.61 11.75 -24.90
N TYR A 63 -19.64 11.62 -24.01
CA TYR A 63 -19.69 12.30 -22.72
C TYR A 63 -19.49 13.81 -22.90
N ALA A 64 -20.46 14.60 -22.44
CA ALA A 64 -20.36 16.05 -22.44
C ALA A 64 -19.51 16.53 -21.26
N LEU A 65 -18.43 17.25 -21.56
CA LEU A 65 -17.53 17.84 -20.58
C LEU A 65 -17.86 19.33 -20.39
N PHE A 66 -17.83 19.80 -19.15
CA PHE A 66 -17.69 21.23 -18.89
C PHE A 66 -16.29 21.65 -19.34
N LEU A 67 -16.22 22.60 -20.27
CA LEU A 67 -14.98 23.00 -20.93
C LEU A 67 -14.68 24.48 -20.64
N PRO A 68 -13.95 24.80 -19.55
CA PRO A 68 -13.57 26.17 -19.25
C PRO A 68 -12.50 26.67 -20.25
N PRO A 69 -12.16 27.98 -20.25
CA PRO A 69 -11.06 28.51 -21.07
C PRO A 69 -9.73 27.78 -20.80
N ILE A 70 -8.84 27.72 -21.81
CA ILE A 70 -7.54 27.03 -21.68
C ILE A 70 -6.74 27.40 -20.43
N PRO A 71 -6.59 28.69 -20.05
CA PRO A 71 -5.83 29.04 -18.85
C PRO A 71 -6.42 28.40 -17.58
N GLU A 72 -7.75 28.32 -17.49
CA GLU A 72 -8.42 27.68 -16.36
C GLU A 72 -8.28 26.16 -16.40
N GLN A 73 -8.37 25.53 -17.57
CA GLN A 73 -8.08 24.09 -17.73
C GLN A 73 -6.67 23.73 -17.24
N GLN A 74 -5.68 24.54 -17.63
CA GLN A 74 -4.29 24.36 -17.22
C GLN A 74 -4.12 24.52 -15.72
N ALA A 75 -4.75 25.53 -15.12
CA ALA A 75 -4.68 25.79 -13.69
C ALA A 75 -5.35 24.66 -12.87
N ILE A 76 -6.53 24.19 -13.28
CA ILE A 76 -7.19 23.01 -12.69
C ILE A 76 -6.26 21.78 -12.75
N ALA A 77 -5.68 21.52 -13.92
CA ALA A 77 -4.79 20.39 -14.11
C ALA A 77 -3.50 20.51 -13.29
N ALA A 78 -2.99 21.72 -13.08
CA ALA A 78 -1.81 21.98 -12.26
C ALA A 78 -2.06 21.67 -10.78
N VAL A 79 -3.17 22.14 -10.20
CA VAL A 79 -3.54 21.87 -8.80
C VAL A 79 -3.67 20.36 -8.55
N LEU A 80 -4.43 19.65 -9.39
CA LEU A 80 -4.63 18.21 -9.25
C LEU A 80 -3.33 17.43 -9.46
N ARG A 81 -2.47 17.88 -10.38
CA ARG A 81 -1.17 17.26 -10.62
C ARG A 81 -0.21 17.46 -9.46
N ALA A 82 -0.20 18.62 -8.82
CA ALA A 82 0.65 18.84 -7.64
C ALA A 82 0.35 17.82 -6.53
N LEU A 83 -0.93 17.48 -6.32
CA LEU A 83 -1.34 16.44 -5.38
C LEU A 83 -0.84 15.06 -5.80
N ASP A 84 -1.04 14.66 -7.07
CA ASP A 84 -0.57 13.37 -7.58
C ASP A 84 0.96 13.24 -7.58
N ASP A 85 1.68 14.31 -7.92
CA ASP A 85 3.15 14.35 -7.91
C ASP A 85 3.68 14.17 -6.48
N LYS A 86 3.05 14.83 -5.49
CA LYS A 86 3.39 14.64 -4.08
C LYS A 86 3.09 13.23 -3.59
N ILE A 87 1.96 12.62 -3.99
CA ILE A 87 1.66 11.21 -3.70
C ILE A 87 2.75 10.29 -4.27
N ALA A 88 3.16 10.51 -5.52
CA ALA A 88 4.20 9.72 -6.17
C ALA A 88 5.58 9.89 -5.48
N VAL A 89 5.91 11.11 -5.03
CA VAL A 89 7.10 11.37 -4.23
C VAL A 89 7.06 10.60 -2.93
N ASN A 90 5.92 10.60 -2.23
CA ASN A 90 5.75 9.89 -0.97
C ASN A 90 5.88 8.36 -1.13
N GLU A 91 5.29 7.80 -2.19
CA GLU A 91 5.46 6.38 -2.52
C GLU A 91 6.95 6.04 -2.74
N ARG A 92 7.68 6.90 -3.45
CA ARG A 92 9.11 6.74 -3.70
C ARG A 92 9.95 6.89 -2.43
N ILE A 93 9.65 7.87 -1.57
CA ILE A 93 10.30 8.02 -0.26
C ILE A 93 10.16 6.72 0.51
N ALA A 94 8.93 6.21 0.62
CA ALA A 94 8.65 5.05 1.42
C ALA A 94 9.28 3.76 0.88
N ALA A 95 9.40 3.62 -0.45
CA ALA A 95 10.14 2.51 -1.06
C ALA A 95 11.67 2.64 -0.86
N THR A 96 12.21 3.85 -1.04
CA THR A 96 13.66 4.11 -0.98
C THR A 96 14.20 3.96 0.44
N THR A 97 13.49 4.47 1.45
CA THR A 97 13.90 4.32 2.86
C THR A 97 13.91 2.85 3.28
N ARG A 98 12.94 2.06 2.83
CA ARG A 98 12.92 0.61 3.06
C ARG A 98 14.12 -0.09 2.42
N GLN A 99 14.40 0.20 1.15
CA GLN A 99 15.55 -0.36 0.45
C GLN A 99 16.87 0.00 1.14
N LEU A 100 17.01 1.25 1.58
CA LEU A 100 18.17 1.70 2.34
C LEU A 100 18.30 0.94 3.67
N GLY A 101 17.21 0.75 4.41
CA GLY A 101 17.22 -0.03 5.65
C GLY A 101 17.65 -1.47 5.43
N LEU A 102 17.13 -2.13 4.38
CA LEU A 102 17.51 -3.50 4.00
C LEU A 102 18.99 -3.58 3.61
N ALA A 103 19.50 -2.59 2.87
CA ALA A 103 20.91 -2.52 2.48
C ALA A 103 21.83 -2.32 3.69
N ILE A 104 21.49 -1.41 4.61
CA ILE A 104 22.23 -1.19 5.86
C ILE A 104 22.25 -2.46 6.70
N PHE A 105 21.10 -3.12 6.86
CA PHE A 105 21.00 -4.37 7.61
C PHE A 105 21.83 -5.50 6.97
N ALA A 106 21.75 -5.66 5.65
CA ALA A 106 22.55 -6.65 4.92
C ALA A 106 24.05 -6.39 5.06
N ARG A 107 24.48 -5.13 4.96
CA ARG A 107 25.88 -4.75 5.16
C ARG A 107 26.37 -5.10 6.57
N ALA A 108 25.55 -4.86 7.58
CA ALA A 108 25.92 -5.17 8.96
C ALA A 108 26.11 -6.67 9.23
N ILE A 109 25.40 -7.54 8.49
CA ILE A 109 25.62 -8.99 8.50
C ILE A 109 26.97 -9.35 7.89
N LEU A 110 27.37 -8.70 6.79
CA LEU A 110 28.63 -8.97 6.10
C LEU A 110 29.85 -8.44 6.88
N GLU A 111 29.73 -7.28 7.52
CA GLU A 111 30.83 -6.61 8.22
C GLU A 111 31.11 -7.14 9.63
N GLY A 112 30.42 -8.19 10.11
CA GLY A 112 30.63 -8.69 11.47
C GLY A 112 30.13 -10.09 11.70
N GLU A 113 30.14 -10.48 12.98
CA GLU A 113 29.65 -11.78 13.39
C GLU A 113 28.12 -11.85 13.19
N ALA A 114 27.72 -12.70 12.25
CA ALA A 114 26.33 -13.02 12.00
C ALA A 114 25.91 -14.25 12.81
N VAL A 115 24.70 -14.21 13.35
CA VAL A 115 24.07 -15.33 14.04
C VAL A 115 22.90 -15.82 13.21
N LYS A 116 22.76 -17.14 13.12
CA LYS A 116 21.59 -17.78 12.51
C LYS A 116 20.77 -18.43 13.62
N VAL A 117 19.48 -18.11 13.66
CA VAL A 117 18.54 -18.60 14.68
C VAL A 117 17.24 -18.99 14.00
N ASP A 118 16.56 -20.01 14.53
CA ASP A 118 15.21 -20.35 14.06
C ASP A 118 14.21 -19.34 14.62
N ILE A 119 13.24 -18.93 13.81
CA ILE A 119 12.23 -17.94 14.21
C ILE A 119 11.55 -18.34 15.53
N ASP A 120 11.18 -19.61 15.69
CA ASP A 120 10.53 -20.13 16.90
C ASP A 120 11.40 -19.97 18.15
N SER A 121 12.71 -20.20 18.04
CA SER A 121 13.66 -20.17 19.16
C SER A 121 13.83 -18.79 19.80
N VAL A 122 13.48 -17.72 19.08
CA VAL A 122 13.61 -16.32 19.53
C VAL A 122 12.26 -15.59 19.54
N SER A 123 11.15 -16.31 19.36
CA SER A 123 9.80 -15.74 19.38
C SER A 123 9.13 -15.93 20.74
N SER A 124 8.47 -14.87 21.22
CA SER A 124 7.56 -14.97 22.37
C SER A 124 6.15 -15.43 21.95
N ASN A 125 5.79 -15.27 20.68
CA ASN A 125 4.48 -15.68 20.15
C ASN A 125 4.51 -15.87 18.63
N ILE A 126 3.97 -17.01 18.16
CA ILE A 126 3.68 -17.28 16.75
C ILE A 126 2.22 -17.76 16.65
N THR A 127 1.32 -16.86 16.30
CA THR A 127 -0.12 -17.14 16.30
C THR A 127 -0.79 -16.74 15.01
N ARG A 128 -1.74 -17.58 14.56
CA ARG A 128 -2.70 -17.17 13.53
C ARG A 128 -3.64 -16.13 14.13
N GLY A 129 -4.12 -15.21 13.29
CA GLY A 129 -5.14 -14.23 13.65
C GLY A 129 -6.50 -14.87 14.00
N ILE A 130 -7.56 -14.09 13.83
CA ILE A 130 -8.92 -14.47 14.22
C ILE A 130 -9.82 -14.69 13.00
N ALA A 131 -10.90 -15.45 13.15
CA ALA A 131 -12.05 -15.31 12.27
C ALA A 131 -12.81 -14.03 12.69
N PRO A 132 -12.80 -12.95 11.91
CA PRO A 132 -13.35 -11.67 12.36
C PRO A 132 -14.87 -11.73 12.46
N LYS A 133 -15.43 -11.15 13.52
CA LYS A 133 -16.84 -10.75 13.55
C LYS A 133 -16.91 -9.32 13.05
N TYR A 134 -17.23 -9.13 11.77
CA TYR A 134 -17.21 -7.81 11.14
C TYR A 134 -18.22 -6.87 11.79
N SER A 135 -17.83 -5.61 11.87
CA SER A 135 -18.65 -4.50 12.36
C SER A 135 -18.43 -3.29 11.45
N ASP A 136 -19.40 -2.39 11.41
CA ASP A 136 -19.31 -1.11 10.71
C ASP A 136 -19.02 0.05 11.67
N SER A 137 -18.93 -0.22 12.98
CA SER A 137 -18.63 0.81 13.99
C SER A 137 -17.19 1.32 13.82
N PRO A 138 -16.97 2.65 13.76
CA PRO A 138 -15.63 3.21 13.65
C PRO A 138 -14.80 3.01 14.93
N ASN A 139 -15.46 2.79 16.07
CA ASN A 139 -14.83 2.60 17.38
C ASN A 139 -14.34 1.15 17.60
N ASP A 140 -14.69 0.24 16.70
CA ASP A 140 -14.26 -1.15 16.80
C ASP A 140 -12.81 -1.37 16.35
N LEU A 141 -12.27 -2.52 16.74
CA LEU A 141 -10.86 -2.85 16.52
C LEU A 141 -10.57 -3.02 15.02
N THR A 142 -9.49 -2.42 14.55
CA THR A 142 -9.01 -2.62 13.18
C THR A 142 -8.60 -4.08 12.98
N VAL A 143 -9.09 -4.73 11.93
CA VAL A 143 -8.66 -6.08 11.53
C VAL A 143 -8.06 -6.07 10.13
N LEU A 144 -6.82 -6.53 10.04
CA LEU A 144 -6.07 -6.63 8.79
C LEU A 144 -6.37 -7.97 8.10
N ASN A 145 -6.48 -7.93 6.77
CA ASN A 145 -6.55 -9.11 5.92
C ASN A 145 -5.33 -9.18 5.00
N GLN A 146 -5.16 -10.29 4.28
CA GLN A 146 -3.99 -10.53 3.43
C GLN A 146 -3.69 -9.44 2.39
N LYS A 147 -4.69 -8.63 1.97
CA LYS A 147 -4.50 -7.51 1.03
C LYS A 147 -3.82 -6.30 1.67
N CYS A 148 -3.82 -6.23 3.00
CA CYS A 148 -3.14 -5.19 3.75
C CYS A 148 -1.61 -5.39 3.73
N ILE A 149 -1.12 -6.60 3.46
CA ILE A 149 0.32 -6.92 3.48
C ILE A 149 0.90 -6.78 2.07
N ARG A 150 1.70 -5.74 1.85
CA ARG A 150 2.28 -5.45 0.53
C ARG A 150 3.60 -4.68 0.64
N ASP A 151 4.57 -5.05 -0.18
CA ASP A 151 5.86 -4.38 -0.29
C ASP A 151 6.55 -4.17 1.07
N GLY A 152 6.48 -5.19 1.93
CA GLY A 152 7.06 -5.16 3.28
C GLY A 152 6.31 -4.29 4.29
N ARG A 153 5.15 -3.72 3.94
CA ARG A 153 4.43 -2.71 4.72
C ARG A 153 2.96 -3.09 4.90
N VAL A 154 2.34 -2.42 5.85
CA VAL A 154 0.91 -2.56 6.12
C VAL A 154 0.15 -1.40 5.50
N ASN A 155 -0.68 -1.70 4.50
CA ASN A 155 -1.66 -0.78 3.94
C ASN A 155 -3.00 -0.97 4.66
N LEU A 156 -3.48 0.07 5.35
CA LEU A 156 -4.74 0.04 6.09
C LEU A 156 -5.98 0.23 5.21
N GLY A 157 -5.84 0.63 3.93
CA GLY A 157 -6.98 0.87 3.04
C GLY A 157 -7.95 -0.32 2.92
N PRO A 158 -7.46 -1.57 2.75
CA PRO A 158 -8.31 -2.76 2.70
C PRO A 158 -8.75 -3.30 4.08
N ALA A 159 -8.33 -2.69 5.19
CA ALA A 159 -8.65 -3.16 6.53
C ALA A 159 -10.15 -2.98 6.84
N ARG A 160 -10.65 -3.78 7.78
CA ARG A 160 -12.04 -3.73 8.25
C ARG A 160 -12.07 -3.55 9.77
N ARG A 161 -13.27 -3.59 10.36
CA ARG A 161 -13.47 -3.52 11.82
C ARG A 161 -14.01 -4.83 12.38
N THR A 162 -13.68 -5.12 13.64
CA THR A 162 -14.18 -6.28 14.38
C THR A 162 -14.34 -5.97 15.87
N LEU A 163 -15.25 -6.68 16.54
CA LEU A 163 -15.55 -6.50 17.95
C LEU A 163 -14.32 -6.78 18.84
N HIS A 164 -13.86 -5.76 19.57
CA HIS A 164 -12.65 -5.83 20.39
C HIS A 164 -12.70 -6.92 21.48
N GLU A 165 -13.83 -7.05 22.17
CA GLU A 165 -14.05 -8.00 23.27
C GLU A 165 -13.87 -9.48 22.90
N LYS A 166 -13.84 -9.80 21.60
CA LYS A 166 -13.62 -11.18 21.10
C LYS A 166 -12.16 -11.46 20.79
N VAL A 167 -11.26 -10.50 20.98
CA VAL A 167 -9.85 -10.62 20.62
C VAL A 167 -8.99 -10.67 21.86
N LYS A 168 -8.27 -11.78 22.04
CA LYS A 168 -7.37 -11.98 23.18
C LYS A 168 -6.04 -11.26 22.97
N ALA A 169 -5.41 -10.83 24.07
CA ALA A 169 -4.17 -10.04 24.06
C ALA A 169 -3.03 -10.57 23.15
N PRO A 170 -2.76 -11.89 23.03
CA PRO A 170 -1.71 -12.39 22.12
C PRO A 170 -1.98 -12.13 20.63
N LYS A 171 -3.22 -11.82 20.26
CA LYS A 171 -3.64 -11.52 18.89
C LYS A 171 -3.85 -10.02 18.64
N ILE A 172 -3.68 -9.18 19.67
CA ILE A 172 -3.62 -7.74 19.50
C ILE A 172 -2.19 -7.39 19.07
N LEU A 173 -2.09 -6.62 17.98
CA LEU A 173 -0.82 -6.22 17.41
C LEU A 173 -0.05 -5.30 18.34
N GLN A 174 1.25 -5.52 18.39
CA GLN A 174 2.22 -4.70 19.11
C GLN A 174 3.27 -4.20 18.13
N ARG A 175 3.85 -3.03 18.42
CA ARG A 175 4.91 -2.48 17.59
C ARG A 175 6.04 -3.49 17.44
N ASN A 176 6.57 -3.59 16.22
CA ASN A 176 7.58 -4.56 15.77
C ASN A 176 7.08 -6.00 15.61
N ASP A 177 5.77 -6.26 15.74
CA ASP A 177 5.21 -7.52 15.26
C ASP A 177 5.49 -7.66 13.75
N VAL A 178 5.88 -8.87 13.35
CA VAL A 178 6.00 -9.23 11.94
C VAL A 178 4.75 -9.97 11.51
N LEU A 179 4.16 -9.51 10.42
CA LEU A 179 2.95 -10.07 9.83
C LEU A 179 3.31 -10.90 8.61
N VAL A 180 2.87 -12.15 8.57
CA VAL A 180 3.13 -13.07 7.46
C VAL A 180 1.82 -13.58 6.89
N ASN A 181 1.57 -13.32 5.61
CA ASN A 181 0.45 -13.90 4.91
C ASN A 181 0.60 -15.42 4.88
N SER A 182 -0.40 -16.10 5.42
CA SER A 182 -0.41 -17.54 5.60
C SER A 182 -1.10 -18.28 4.48
N THR A 183 -1.90 -17.59 3.69
CA THR A 183 -2.68 -18.15 2.57
C THR A 183 -2.79 -17.12 1.45
N GLY A 184 -3.39 -17.53 0.34
CA GLY A 184 -3.84 -16.65 -0.74
C GLY A 184 -2.94 -16.73 -1.97
N VAL A 185 -3.58 -16.88 -3.13
CA VAL A 185 -2.90 -17.01 -4.43
C VAL A 185 -2.15 -15.72 -4.75
N GLY A 186 -0.83 -15.84 -4.90
CA GLY A 186 0.06 -14.71 -5.16
C GLY A 186 0.27 -13.77 -3.96
N THR A 187 -0.27 -14.09 -2.78
CA THR A 187 -0.10 -13.31 -1.55
C THR A 187 0.52 -14.07 -0.39
N LEU A 188 0.50 -15.41 -0.42
CA LEU A 188 1.13 -16.28 0.57
C LEU A 188 2.60 -15.89 0.74
N GLY A 189 3.07 -15.90 1.99
CA GLY A 189 4.45 -15.67 2.37
C GLY A 189 4.90 -14.20 2.41
N ARG A 190 4.09 -13.26 1.90
CA ARG A 190 4.39 -11.83 2.03
C ARG A 190 4.56 -11.43 3.49
N VAL A 191 5.59 -10.62 3.73
CA VAL A 191 5.97 -10.16 5.06
C VAL A 191 5.69 -8.66 5.19
N ALA A 192 5.30 -8.19 6.36
CA ALA A 192 5.31 -6.77 6.70
C ALA A 192 5.63 -6.52 8.17
N LEU A 193 6.16 -5.33 8.46
CA LEU A 193 6.38 -4.86 9.83
C LEU A 193 5.19 -4.03 10.29
N TRP A 194 4.68 -4.34 11.49
CA TRP A 194 3.72 -3.49 12.16
C TRP A 194 4.43 -2.41 12.97
N MET A 195 4.49 -1.20 12.41
CA MET A 195 5.14 -0.05 13.04
C MET A 195 4.17 0.88 13.78
N SER A 196 2.86 0.69 13.59
CA SER A 196 1.83 1.55 14.18
C SER A 196 1.59 1.26 15.67
N GLY A 197 1.26 2.30 16.44
CA GLY A 197 0.82 2.18 17.83
C GLY A 197 -0.69 1.99 18.00
N GLY A 198 -1.48 2.02 16.91
CA GLY A 198 -2.93 1.89 16.98
C GLY A 198 -3.38 0.46 17.35
N ALA A 199 -4.51 0.34 18.04
CA ALA A 199 -5.10 -0.95 18.35
C ALA A 199 -5.56 -1.66 17.06
N ALA A 200 -4.97 -2.82 16.78
CA ALA A 200 -5.32 -3.64 15.62
C ALA A 200 -5.13 -5.14 15.90
N THR A 201 -5.74 -5.98 15.07
CA THR A 201 -5.53 -7.42 15.00
C THR A 201 -5.46 -7.86 13.53
N VAL A 202 -5.27 -9.16 13.28
CA VAL A 202 -5.24 -9.73 11.93
C VAL A 202 -6.25 -10.87 11.82
N ASP A 203 -6.72 -11.12 10.60
CA ASP A 203 -7.61 -12.24 10.31
C ASP A 203 -6.87 -13.59 10.27
N SER A 204 -7.62 -14.67 10.04
CA SER A 204 -7.11 -16.04 10.01
C SER A 204 -6.12 -16.31 8.89
N HIS A 205 -5.97 -15.40 7.92
CA HIS A 205 -5.05 -15.54 6.79
C HIS A 205 -3.68 -14.94 7.06
N ILE A 206 -3.44 -14.38 8.26
CA ILE A 206 -2.17 -13.78 8.66
C ILE A 206 -1.69 -14.43 9.95
N THR A 207 -0.38 -14.69 10.01
CA THR A 207 0.33 -15.07 11.23
C THR A 207 1.03 -13.84 11.80
N ILE A 208 0.90 -13.64 13.11
CA ILE A 208 1.67 -12.69 13.90
C ILE A 208 2.89 -13.44 14.43
N VAL A 209 4.07 -12.92 14.14
CA VAL A 209 5.33 -13.34 14.75
C VAL A 209 5.81 -12.20 15.64
N ARG A 210 5.91 -12.47 16.94
CA ARG A 210 6.40 -11.54 17.94
C ARG A 210 7.68 -12.09 18.53
N PHE A 211 8.75 -11.33 18.38
CA PHE A 211 10.06 -11.69 18.90
C PHE A 211 10.17 -11.37 20.40
N ASP A 212 10.92 -12.20 21.13
CA ASP A 212 11.30 -11.91 22.51
C ASP A 212 12.45 -10.90 22.51
N GLU A 213 12.20 -9.70 23.01
CA GLU A 213 13.19 -8.60 23.03
C GLU A 213 14.42 -8.94 23.90
N ALA A 214 14.25 -9.81 24.91
CA ALA A 214 15.36 -10.31 25.72
C ALA A 214 16.34 -11.14 24.88
N GLN A 215 15.83 -11.93 23.93
CA GLN A 215 16.61 -12.81 23.08
C GLN A 215 17.15 -12.10 21.82
N ILE A 216 16.33 -11.28 21.17
CA ILE A 216 16.66 -10.68 19.86
C ILE A 216 16.04 -9.29 19.70
N ASP A 217 16.65 -8.41 18.91
CA ASP A 217 16.07 -7.08 18.67
C ASP A 217 14.89 -7.24 17.70
N PRO A 218 13.64 -6.94 18.11
CA PRO A 218 12.47 -7.27 17.29
C PRO A 218 12.46 -6.57 15.93
N LEU A 219 12.98 -5.33 15.87
CA LEU A 219 13.07 -4.60 14.62
C LEU A 219 14.09 -5.25 13.67
N CYS A 220 15.28 -5.59 14.17
CA CYS A 220 16.29 -6.30 13.38
C CYS A 220 15.79 -7.68 12.92
N ALA A 221 15.07 -8.42 13.77
CA ALA A 221 14.44 -9.69 13.40
C ALA A 221 13.36 -9.49 12.32
N GLY A 222 12.61 -8.38 12.38
CA GLY A 222 11.74 -7.93 11.32
C GLY A 222 12.45 -7.72 9.97
N PHE A 223 13.60 -7.03 9.96
CA PHE A 223 14.42 -6.87 8.75
C PHE A 223 14.96 -8.21 8.24
N ALA A 224 15.31 -9.13 9.14
CA ALA A 224 15.72 -10.49 8.76
C ALA A 224 14.58 -11.25 8.07
N MET A 225 13.36 -11.19 8.60
CA MET A 225 12.18 -11.79 7.97
C MET A 225 11.80 -11.14 6.63
N LEU A 226 11.92 -9.82 6.50
CA LEU A 226 11.72 -9.13 5.23
C LEU A 226 12.69 -9.63 4.15
N ARG A 227 13.97 -9.85 4.52
CA ARG A 227 14.97 -10.45 3.60
C ARG A 227 14.66 -11.91 3.28
N ALA A 228 14.14 -12.66 4.25
CA ALA A 228 13.78 -14.06 4.10
C ALA A 228 12.44 -14.28 3.38
N GLN A 229 11.74 -13.23 2.96
CA GLN A 229 10.43 -13.36 2.30
C GLN A 229 10.43 -14.38 1.14
N PRO A 230 11.41 -14.42 0.22
CA PRO A 230 11.42 -15.44 -0.85
C PRO A 230 11.46 -16.87 -0.32
N GLU A 231 12.19 -17.12 0.77
CA GLU A 231 12.24 -18.43 1.44
C GLU A 231 10.94 -18.76 2.16
N ILE A 232 10.27 -17.75 2.75
CA ILE A 232 8.96 -17.89 3.39
C ILE A 232 7.88 -18.21 2.35
N GLU A 233 7.90 -17.54 1.20
CA GLU A 233 6.99 -17.80 0.07
C GLU A 233 7.14 -19.22 -0.47
N ALA A 234 8.39 -19.70 -0.58
CA ALA A 234 8.70 -21.06 -1.06
C ALA A 234 8.25 -22.18 -0.10
N ARG A 235 7.95 -21.87 1.16
CA ARG A 235 7.49 -22.85 2.17
C ARG A 235 5.98 -23.09 2.16
N GLY A 236 5.23 -22.39 1.30
CA GLY A 236 3.80 -22.68 1.13
C GLY A 236 3.56 -24.10 0.62
N GLU A 237 2.70 -24.85 1.30
CA GLU A 237 2.29 -26.20 0.90
C GLU A 237 0.86 -26.18 0.35
N GLY A 238 0.56 -27.06 -0.60
CA GLY A 238 -0.78 -27.25 -1.14
C GLY A 238 -0.84 -27.20 -2.66
N SER A 239 -2.04 -27.37 -3.21
CA SER A 239 -2.30 -27.26 -4.65
C SER A 239 -2.63 -25.82 -5.04
N THR A 240 -2.54 -25.52 -6.35
CA THR A 240 -2.87 -24.21 -6.90
C THR A 240 -4.26 -23.74 -6.42
N GLY A 241 -4.32 -22.62 -5.70
CA GLY A 241 -5.56 -22.09 -5.13
C GLY A 241 -5.82 -22.45 -3.65
N GLN A 242 -5.11 -23.44 -3.11
CA GLN A 242 -5.25 -23.94 -1.73
C GLN A 242 -3.88 -24.05 -1.04
N THR A 243 -2.98 -23.10 -1.31
CA THR A 243 -1.67 -23.05 -0.67
C THR A 243 -1.76 -22.39 0.71
N GLU A 244 -1.14 -23.01 1.72
CA GLU A 244 -1.06 -22.53 3.09
C GLU A 244 0.37 -22.66 3.64
N LEU A 245 0.77 -21.67 4.45
CA LEU A 245 2.00 -21.69 5.23
C LEU A 245 1.67 -22.04 6.69
N ARG A 246 2.18 -23.20 7.14
CA ARG A 246 1.98 -23.68 8.50
C ARG A 246 2.89 -22.93 9.48
N ARG A 247 2.40 -22.70 10.69
CA ARG A 247 3.14 -22.00 11.75
C ARG A 247 4.45 -22.71 12.13
N THR A 248 4.45 -24.04 12.15
CA THR A 248 5.64 -24.85 12.46
C THR A 248 6.72 -24.69 11.39
N GLN A 249 6.34 -24.62 10.10
CA GLN A 249 7.29 -24.39 9.01
C GLN A 249 7.84 -22.98 9.00
N LEU A 250 7.02 -21.98 9.36
CA LEU A 250 7.48 -20.61 9.54
C LEU A 250 8.44 -20.53 10.74
N GLY A 251 8.10 -21.18 11.86
CA GLY A 251 8.92 -21.20 13.07
C GLY A 251 10.28 -21.86 12.88
N SER A 252 10.36 -22.95 12.10
CA SER A 252 11.61 -23.66 11.81
C SER A 252 12.46 -23.02 10.70
N LEU A 253 12.09 -21.85 10.20
CA LEU A 253 12.93 -21.11 9.25
C LEU A 253 14.05 -20.40 10.02
N GLY A 254 15.30 -20.70 9.63
CA GLY A 254 16.48 -20.03 10.18
C GLY A 254 16.68 -18.65 9.55
N ILE A 255 16.58 -17.59 10.35
CA ILE A 255 16.89 -16.22 9.95
C ILE A 255 18.30 -15.82 10.38
N THR A 256 18.97 -15.02 9.55
CA THR A 256 20.33 -14.52 9.82
C THR A 256 20.31 -13.06 10.24
N LEU A 257 20.97 -12.74 11.35
CA LEU A 257 21.06 -11.39 11.90
C LEU A 257 22.50 -11.04 12.27
N PRO A 258 22.85 -9.74 12.37
CA PRO A 258 24.09 -9.32 13.03
C PRO A 258 24.11 -9.72 14.51
N SER A 259 25.29 -9.70 15.15
CA SER A 259 25.44 -9.89 16.59
C SER A 259 24.57 -8.94 17.42
N ARG A 260 24.23 -9.32 18.66
CA ARG A 260 23.36 -8.53 19.55
C ARG A 260 23.85 -7.09 19.76
N THR A 261 25.17 -6.89 19.85
CA THR A 261 25.79 -5.56 19.93
C THR A 261 25.51 -4.73 18.68
N LYS A 262 25.68 -5.31 17.49
CA LYS A 262 25.38 -4.62 16.23
C LYS A 262 23.88 -4.35 16.06
N GLN A 263 23.01 -5.28 16.45
CA GLN A 263 21.56 -5.06 16.44
C GLN A 263 21.19 -3.78 17.23
N ARG A 264 21.72 -3.63 18.46
CA ARG A 264 21.50 -2.43 19.28
C ARG A 264 22.01 -1.16 18.63
N GLN A 265 23.15 -1.20 17.95
CA GLN A 265 23.71 -0.06 17.22
C GLN A 265 22.90 0.32 15.97
N LEU A 266 22.31 -0.67 15.29
CA LEU A 266 21.49 -0.47 14.09
C LEU A 266 20.08 0.02 14.41
N ARG A 267 19.51 -0.43 15.54
CA ARG A 267 18.10 -0.18 15.90
C ARG A 267 17.68 1.28 15.70
N PRO A 268 18.41 2.31 16.18
CA PRO A 268 17.97 3.70 16.01
C PRO A 268 17.88 4.11 14.54
N LYS A 269 18.85 3.70 13.71
CA LYS A 269 18.89 4.01 12.28
C LYS A 269 17.77 3.31 11.52
N LEU A 270 17.57 2.01 11.77
CA LEU A 270 16.49 1.25 11.15
C LEU A 270 15.12 1.77 11.58
N ASN A 271 14.94 2.14 12.85
CA ASN A 271 13.68 2.66 13.36
C ASN A 271 13.32 4.00 12.69
N ALA A 272 14.28 4.92 12.56
CA ALA A 272 14.06 6.20 11.87
C ALA A 272 13.65 6.00 10.40
N LEU A 273 14.31 5.07 9.69
CA LEU A 273 13.96 4.74 8.30
C LEU A 273 12.56 4.14 8.19
N GLU A 274 12.19 3.24 9.11
CA GLU A 274 10.85 2.65 9.14
C GLU A 274 9.77 3.67 9.48
N GLU A 275 10.02 4.59 10.43
CA GLU A 275 9.08 5.66 10.73
C GLU A 275 8.82 6.54 9.51
N GLN A 276 9.88 6.94 8.81
CA GLN A 276 9.75 7.69 7.56
C GLN A 276 9.01 6.89 6.47
N ALA A 277 9.28 5.58 6.35
CA ALA A 277 8.59 4.71 5.41
C ALA A 277 7.08 4.56 5.70
N ASN A 278 6.66 4.65 6.96
CA ASN A 278 5.27 4.47 7.37
C ASN A 278 4.48 5.80 7.46
N GLN A 279 5.15 6.93 7.62
CA GLN A 279 4.52 8.26 7.60
C GLN A 279 4.05 8.67 6.19
N ALA A 280 4.88 8.44 5.17
CA ALA A 280 4.59 8.85 3.80
C ALA A 280 3.27 8.26 3.22
N PRO A 281 2.92 6.98 3.44
CA PRO A 281 1.62 6.43 3.04
C PRO A 281 0.41 7.09 3.74
N ALA A 282 0.55 7.53 4.99
CA ALA A 282 -0.54 8.20 5.71
C ALA A 282 -0.83 9.58 5.10
N GLU A 283 0.22 10.34 4.78
CA GLU A 283 0.13 11.60 4.03
C GLU A 283 -0.46 11.37 2.64
N SER A 284 0.04 10.37 1.89
CA SER A 284 -0.52 10.01 0.57
C SER A 284 -2.01 9.72 0.63
N GLN A 285 -2.49 9.03 1.68
CA GLN A 285 -3.92 8.74 1.83
C GLN A 285 -4.75 10.01 2.10
N ALA A 286 -4.20 10.99 2.82
CA ALA A 286 -4.84 12.29 3.01
C ALA A 286 -4.92 13.07 1.69
N LEU A 287 -3.83 13.11 0.93
CA LEU A 287 -3.75 13.76 -0.39
C LEU A 287 -4.70 13.11 -1.40
N ILE A 288 -4.83 11.78 -1.41
CA ILE A 288 -5.79 11.05 -2.24
C ILE A 288 -7.23 11.49 -1.90
N ARG A 289 -7.60 11.54 -0.61
CA ARG A 289 -8.93 12.00 -0.18
C ARG A 289 -9.20 13.45 -0.57
N LEU A 290 -8.20 14.31 -0.43
CA LEU A 290 -8.29 15.72 -0.82
C LEU A 290 -8.51 15.84 -2.33
N ARG A 291 -7.67 15.19 -3.13
CA ARG A 291 -7.81 15.13 -4.59
C ARG A 291 -9.19 14.63 -5.01
N ASP A 292 -9.67 13.54 -4.41
CA ASP A 292 -10.96 12.94 -4.76
C ASP A 292 -12.14 13.85 -4.36
N THR A 293 -11.97 14.72 -3.36
CA THR A 293 -12.94 15.76 -2.98
C THR A 293 -12.93 16.95 -3.96
N LEU A 294 -11.74 17.40 -4.38
CA LEU A 294 -11.58 18.57 -5.24
C LEU A 294 -11.91 18.27 -6.69
N LEU A 295 -11.50 17.10 -7.20
CA LEU A 295 -11.63 16.69 -8.59
C LEU A 295 -13.04 16.92 -9.17
N PRO A 296 -14.13 16.38 -8.61
CA PRO A 296 -15.46 16.57 -9.19
C PRO A 296 -15.93 18.03 -9.14
N GLN A 297 -15.52 18.81 -8.14
CA GLN A 297 -15.93 20.20 -7.99
C GLN A 297 -15.22 21.12 -8.99
N LEU A 298 -13.92 20.91 -9.19
CA LEU A 298 -13.13 21.61 -10.21
C LEU A 298 -13.62 21.25 -11.62
N MET A 299 -13.86 19.97 -11.89
CA MET A 299 -14.32 19.51 -13.21
C MET A 299 -15.73 19.99 -13.57
N SER A 300 -16.55 20.33 -12.58
CA SER A 300 -17.91 20.86 -12.78
C SER A 300 -17.99 22.39 -12.72
N GLY A 301 -16.88 23.08 -12.44
CA GLY A 301 -16.85 24.54 -12.24
C GLY A 301 -17.51 25.01 -10.94
N ARG A 302 -17.91 24.10 -10.03
CA ARG A 302 -18.51 24.46 -8.73
C ARG A 302 -17.50 25.06 -7.75
N LEU A 303 -16.23 24.70 -7.89
CA LEU A 303 -15.13 25.24 -7.12
C LEU A 303 -14.19 25.98 -8.07
N ARG A 304 -13.86 27.23 -7.75
CA ARG A 304 -12.90 28.00 -8.54
C ARG A 304 -11.48 27.56 -8.18
N VAL A 305 -10.57 27.67 -9.13
CA VAL A 305 -9.17 27.24 -8.95
C VAL A 305 -8.51 27.92 -7.75
N LYS A 306 -8.67 29.24 -7.59
CA LYS A 306 -8.10 30.00 -6.46
C LYS A 306 -8.55 29.49 -5.09
N ASP A 307 -9.82 29.08 -4.99
CA ASP A 307 -10.37 28.56 -3.74
C ASP A 307 -9.78 27.16 -3.48
N ALA A 308 -9.56 26.35 -4.52
CA ALA A 308 -8.90 25.05 -4.41
C ALA A 308 -7.41 25.15 -4.07
N GLU A 309 -6.69 26.12 -4.65
CA GLU A 309 -5.28 26.41 -4.32
C GLU A 309 -5.14 26.69 -2.83
N LYS A 310 -5.99 27.58 -2.28
CA LYS A 310 -6.00 27.88 -0.85
C LYS A 310 -6.30 26.65 0.01
N ILE A 311 -7.28 25.82 -0.39
CA ILE A 311 -7.57 24.57 0.33
C ILE A 311 -6.33 23.66 0.34
N VAL A 312 -5.61 23.54 -0.77
CA VAL A 312 -4.40 22.72 -0.84
C VAL A 312 -3.30 23.29 0.06
N GLU A 313 -3.07 24.60 0.03
CA GLU A 313 -2.10 25.27 0.91
C GLU A 313 -2.39 25.06 2.40
N ASP A 314 -3.66 25.04 2.79
CA ASP A 314 -4.06 24.80 4.19
C ASP A 314 -3.87 23.33 4.65
N HIS A 315 -3.65 22.39 3.72
CA HIS A 315 -3.61 20.93 3.98
C HIS A 315 -2.25 20.27 3.71
N VAL A 316 -1.27 21.01 3.19
CA VAL A 316 0.10 20.55 2.89
C VAL A 316 1.09 21.25 3.81
#